data_AF-A0A962ZDY0-F1
#
_entry.id   AF-A0A962ZDY0-F1
#
_cell.length_a   1.000
_cell.length_b   1.000
_cell.length_c   1.000
_cell.angle_alpha   90.00
_cell.angle_beta   90.00
_cell.angle_gamma   90.00
#
_symmetry.space_group_name_H-M   'P 1'
#
loop_
_entity.id
_entity.type
_entity.pdbx_description
1 polymer ?
#
loop_
_entity_poly.entity_id
_entity_poly.type
_entity_poly.pdbx_seq_one_letter_code
_entity_poly.pdbx_strand_id
1 'polypeptide(L)'
;MMKFLLRVLAPLLALALATPLPAAQGDTPLQLVERATNRVLELSIEARDYADQDPERYYRQVSEVLDQVIDFDGFARGVMATYASARLYKSLQTDAERDQFNERVRRFGDKIERALIVTYADAVLSFNGERISVSVPPGGEPADHRAMVNQEIYSNTGKVYLVQYSLRESRDAGWQVNNVTVDGANLGQMYRTQFATLVEQAKGDVDTAIDNWGKRDGQ
;
A
#
# COMPACT_ATOMS: atom_id res chain seq x y z
N MET A 1 64.63 57.10 -2.17
CA MET A 1 63.57 58.06 -1.83
C MET A 1 62.31 57.69 -2.59
N MET A 2 61.14 57.87 -1.95
CA MET A 2 59.78 57.86 -2.53
C MET A 2 59.15 56.48 -2.82
N LYS A 3 58.31 55.94 -1.90
CA LYS A 3 56.84 56.12 -1.73
C LYS A 3 56.08 54.91 -2.32
N PHE A 4 55.73 53.92 -1.50
CA PHE A 4 54.46 53.74 -0.74
C PHE A 4 53.25 53.30 -1.58
N LEU A 5 52.90 52.01 -1.39
CA LEU A 5 51.57 51.40 -1.21
C LEU A 5 50.33 51.99 -1.91
N LEU A 6 49.77 51.22 -2.83
CA LEU A 6 48.36 51.18 -3.30
C LEU A 6 48.25 49.88 -4.15
N ARG A 7 47.32 48.93 -4.02
CA ARG A 7 45.96 48.88 -3.46
C ARG A 7 45.61 47.46 -3.00
N VAL A 8 44.67 47.47 -2.06
CA VAL A 8 44.04 46.40 -1.28
C VAL A 8 43.52 45.22 -2.11
N LEU A 9 43.74 44.04 -1.52
CA LEU A 9 43.28 42.69 -1.85
C LEU A 9 41.75 42.53 -1.64
N ALA A 10 41.01 42.02 -2.64
CA ALA A 10 39.81 41.17 -2.51
C ALA A 10 39.16 40.92 -3.89
N PRO A 11 38.42 39.81 -4.12
CA PRO A 11 38.08 38.74 -3.19
C PRO A 11 38.53 37.33 -3.63
N LEU A 12 38.77 36.49 -2.62
CA LEU A 12 38.79 35.03 -2.72
C LEU A 12 37.43 34.56 -3.27
N LEU A 13 37.42 34.00 -4.48
CA LEU A 13 36.28 33.29 -5.02
C LEU A 13 36.24 31.91 -4.36
N ALA A 14 35.60 31.82 -3.20
CA ALA A 14 35.24 30.54 -2.61
C ALA A 14 34.18 29.88 -3.48
N LEU A 15 34.62 29.03 -4.41
CA LEU A 15 33.75 28.13 -5.15
C LEU A 15 33.24 27.09 -4.14
N ALA A 16 32.11 27.38 -3.51
CA ALA A 16 31.35 26.37 -2.81
C ALA A 16 30.91 25.34 -3.85
N LEU A 17 31.62 24.20 -3.89
CA LEU A 17 31.11 22.99 -4.53
C LEU A 17 29.81 22.66 -3.80
N ALA A 18 28.68 23.02 -4.40
CA ALA A 18 27.40 22.45 -4.01
C ALA A 18 27.52 20.95 -4.25
N THR A 19 27.85 20.21 -3.20
CA THR A 19 27.64 18.77 -3.19
C THR A 19 26.17 18.58 -3.53
N PRO A 20 25.81 17.94 -4.66
CA PRO A 20 24.42 17.57 -4.86
C PRO A 20 24.03 16.75 -3.63
N LEU A 21 23.02 17.22 -2.90
CA LEU A 21 22.37 16.38 -1.91
C LEU A 21 22.00 15.09 -2.64
N PRO A 22 22.29 13.90 -2.07
CA PRO A 22 21.79 12.67 -2.66
C PRO A 22 20.28 12.87 -2.84
N ALA A 23 19.78 12.62 -4.05
CA ALA A 23 18.35 12.52 -4.27
C ALA A 23 17.82 11.61 -3.15
N ALA A 24 16.82 12.07 -2.40
CA ALA A 24 16.12 11.22 -1.45
C ALA A 24 15.49 10.10 -2.28
N GLN A 25 16.23 8.99 -2.44
CA GLN A 25 15.71 7.75 -2.95
C GLN A 25 14.60 7.35 -1.99
N GLY A 26 13.42 7.04 -2.53
CA GLY A 26 12.21 6.79 -1.76
C GLY A 26 12.41 5.74 -0.66
N ASP A 27 11.46 5.70 0.28
CA ASP A 27 11.49 4.81 1.44
C ASP A 27 11.93 3.38 1.08
N THR A 28 12.80 2.81 1.92
CA THR A 28 13.03 1.36 1.91
C THR A 28 11.72 0.62 2.22
N PRO A 29 11.58 -0.67 1.87
CA PRO A 29 10.40 -1.46 2.22
C PRO A 29 10.02 -1.40 3.69
N LEU A 30 11.03 -1.45 4.57
CA LEU A 30 10.85 -1.34 6.02
C LEU A 30 10.27 0.03 6.41
N GLN A 31 10.90 1.11 5.94
CA GLN A 31 10.46 2.48 6.22
C GLN A 31 9.05 2.77 5.69
N LEU A 32 8.72 2.24 4.50
CA LEU A 32 7.40 2.39 3.90
C LEU A 32 6.31 1.81 4.83
N VAL A 33 6.51 0.58 5.32
CA VAL A 33 5.58 -0.08 6.23
C VAL A 33 5.55 0.62 7.58
N GLU A 34 6.70 0.98 8.16
CA GLU A 34 6.77 1.72 9.43
C GLU A 34 6.01 3.04 9.36
N ARG A 35 6.23 3.82 8.30
CA ARG A 35 5.57 5.11 8.09
C ARG A 35 4.06 4.95 7.95
N ALA A 36 3.61 4.00 7.13
CA ALA A 36 2.19 3.73 6.96
C ALA A 36 1.53 3.29 8.27
N THR A 37 2.17 2.36 9.00
CA THR A 37 1.69 1.87 10.29
C THR A 37 1.57 3.01 11.30
N ASN A 38 2.60 3.84 11.44
CA ASN A 38 2.57 4.99 12.35
C ASN A 38 1.45 5.97 11.97
N ARG A 39 1.29 6.26 10.67
CA ARG A 39 0.27 7.19 10.20
C ARG A 39 -1.15 6.68 10.46
N VAL A 40 -1.41 5.40 10.23
CA VAL A 40 -2.72 4.78 10.54
C VAL A 40 -2.99 4.80 12.04
N LEU A 41 -1.98 4.55 12.90
CA LEU A 41 -2.14 4.64 14.35
C LEU A 41 -2.44 6.06 14.83
N GLU A 42 -1.76 7.07 14.28
CA GLU A 42 -2.05 8.48 14.58
C GLU A 42 -3.50 8.82 14.21
N LEU A 43 -3.92 8.45 13.00
CA LEU A 43 -5.29 8.64 12.55
C LEU A 43 -6.30 7.91 13.44
N SER A 44 -6.00 6.70 13.90
CA SER A 44 -6.92 5.95 14.77
C SER A 44 -7.08 6.60 16.14
N ILE A 45 -6.03 7.23 16.68
CA ILE A 45 -6.10 7.99 17.92
C ILE A 45 -6.98 9.23 17.73
N GLU A 46 -6.76 10.01 16.67
CA GLU A 46 -7.59 11.18 16.34
C GLU A 46 -9.06 10.79 16.08
N ALA A 47 -9.27 9.62 15.45
CA ALA A 47 -10.58 9.14 15.07
C ALA A 47 -11.46 8.73 16.25
N ARG A 48 -10.91 8.44 17.42
CA ARG A 48 -11.69 8.09 18.63
C ARG A 48 -12.73 9.13 19.00
N ASP A 49 -12.48 10.41 18.69
CA ASP A 49 -13.39 11.50 19.02
C ASP A 49 -14.61 11.59 18.09
N TYR A 50 -14.54 11.00 16.89
CA TYR A 50 -15.57 11.19 15.86
C TYR A 50 -16.00 9.93 15.11
N ALA A 51 -15.26 8.82 15.17
CA ALA A 51 -15.52 7.62 14.35
C ALA A 51 -16.88 6.99 14.62
N ASP A 52 -17.41 7.10 15.85
CA ASP A 52 -18.76 6.63 16.17
C ASP A 52 -19.87 7.42 15.42
N GLN A 53 -19.58 8.67 15.04
CA GLN A 53 -20.52 9.58 14.39
C GLN A 53 -20.28 9.68 12.87
N ASP A 54 -19.01 9.64 12.46
CA ASP A 54 -18.57 9.73 11.07
C ASP A 54 -17.44 8.71 10.79
N PRO A 55 -17.75 7.41 10.74
CA PRO A 55 -16.76 6.37 10.45
C PRO A 55 -16.23 6.50 9.01
N GLU A 56 -17.05 7.02 8.09
CA GLU A 56 -16.66 7.21 6.70
C GLU A 56 -15.52 8.20 6.54
N ARG A 57 -15.45 9.24 7.38
CA ARG A 57 -14.27 10.12 7.43
C ARG A 57 -13.01 9.36 7.79
N TYR A 58 -13.06 8.50 8.80
CA TYR A 58 -11.92 7.70 9.21
C TYR A 58 -11.50 6.73 8.10
N TYR A 59 -12.46 6.05 7.46
CA TYR A 59 -12.17 5.15 6.34
C TYR A 59 -11.50 5.85 5.15
N ARG A 60 -11.95 7.07 4.79
CA ARG A 60 -11.30 7.86 3.74
C ARG A 60 -9.88 8.25 4.10
N GLN A 61 -9.62 8.66 5.34
CA GLN A 61 -8.27 9.00 5.77
C GLN A 61 -7.33 7.79 5.78
N VAL A 62 -7.82 6.61 6.16
CA VAL A 62 -7.03 5.37 6.06
C VAL A 62 -6.77 5.02 4.60
N SER A 63 -7.77 5.13 3.72
CA SER A 63 -7.62 4.94 2.26
C SER A 63 -6.51 5.82 1.69
N GLU A 64 -6.50 7.11 2.00
CA GLU A 64 -5.45 8.05 1.56
C GLU A 64 -4.02 7.62 1.97
N VAL A 65 -3.86 6.96 3.12
CA VAL A 65 -2.56 6.41 3.55
C VAL A 65 -2.23 5.14 2.76
N LEU A 66 -3.21 4.26 2.58
CA LEU A 66 -3.02 2.99 1.89
C LEU A 66 -2.72 3.17 0.40
N ASP A 67 -3.31 4.17 -0.26
CA ASP A 67 -3.04 4.51 -1.66
C ASP A 67 -1.56 4.84 -1.93
N GLN A 68 -0.84 5.32 -0.92
CA GLN A 68 0.59 5.62 -1.05
C GLN A 68 1.47 4.38 -0.92
N VAL A 69 0.94 3.26 -0.43
CA VAL A 69 1.74 2.07 -0.12
C VAL A 69 1.25 0.81 -0.82
N ILE A 70 0.05 0.80 -1.37
CA ILE A 70 -0.54 -0.34 -2.08
C ILE A 70 -0.86 0.07 -3.52
N ASP A 71 -0.45 -0.76 -4.48
CA ASP A 71 -0.99 -0.72 -5.85
C ASP A 71 -2.31 -1.50 -5.87
N PHE A 72 -3.43 -0.82 -5.58
CA PHE A 72 -4.74 -1.48 -5.52
C PHE A 72 -5.18 -2.03 -6.88
N ASP A 73 -4.79 -1.40 -7.99
CA ASP A 73 -5.04 -1.93 -9.33
C ASP A 73 -4.26 -3.23 -9.55
N GLY A 74 -2.98 -3.26 -9.19
CA GLY A 74 -2.14 -4.46 -9.22
C GLY A 74 -2.67 -5.57 -8.32
N PHE A 75 -3.09 -5.22 -7.10
CA PHE A 75 -3.69 -6.15 -6.15
C PHE A 75 -5.00 -6.72 -6.67
N ALA A 76 -5.89 -5.88 -7.19
CA ALA A 76 -7.14 -6.25 -7.85
C ALA A 76 -6.88 -7.25 -8.97
N ARG A 77 -5.91 -7.00 -9.86
CA ARG A 77 -5.52 -7.96 -10.91
C ARG A 77 -5.01 -9.28 -10.35
N GLY A 78 -4.26 -9.25 -9.25
CA GLY A 78 -3.80 -10.45 -8.54
C GLY A 78 -4.96 -11.31 -8.03
N VAL A 79 -5.97 -10.67 -7.45
CA VAL A 79 -7.20 -11.32 -6.96
C VAL A 79 -8.08 -11.83 -8.11
N MET A 80 -8.28 -11.02 -9.15
CA MET A 80 -9.05 -11.40 -10.34
C MET A 80 -8.35 -12.50 -11.17
N ALA A 81 -7.04 -12.66 -11.03
CA ALA A 81 -6.23 -13.72 -11.63
C ALA A 81 -6.48 -13.88 -13.15
N THR A 82 -7.07 -15.02 -13.58
CA THR A 82 -7.29 -15.29 -15.00
C THR A 82 -8.21 -14.26 -15.66
N TYR A 83 -9.13 -13.67 -14.90
CA TYR A 83 -10.11 -12.68 -15.35
C TYR A 83 -9.53 -11.27 -15.53
N ALA A 84 -8.29 -11.02 -15.08
CA ALA A 84 -7.55 -9.77 -15.29
C ALA A 84 -6.08 -10.00 -15.68
N SER A 85 -5.79 -11.13 -16.30
CA SER A 85 -4.43 -11.55 -16.62
C SER A 85 -3.80 -10.68 -17.71
N ALA A 86 -2.46 -10.61 -17.72
CA ALA A 86 -1.72 -9.96 -18.80
C ALA A 86 -1.98 -10.61 -20.18
N ARG A 87 -2.28 -11.92 -20.22
CA ARG A 87 -2.64 -12.62 -21.45
C ARG A 87 -3.98 -12.12 -21.99
N LEU A 88 -4.99 -12.00 -21.13
CA LEU A 88 -6.31 -11.49 -21.51
C LEU A 88 -6.19 -10.06 -22.04
N TYR A 89 -5.49 -9.18 -21.32
CA TYR A 89 -5.28 -7.80 -21.76
C TYR A 89 -4.62 -7.72 -23.15
N LYS A 90 -3.59 -8.53 -23.42
CA LYS A 90 -2.89 -8.56 -24.71
C LYS A 90 -3.73 -9.14 -25.86
N SER A 91 -4.81 -9.86 -25.57
CA SER A 91 -5.71 -10.37 -26.61
C SER A 91 -6.76 -9.36 -27.09
N LEU A 92 -6.93 -8.23 -26.38
CA LEU A 92 -7.88 -7.17 -26.74
C LEU A 92 -7.37 -6.41 -27.97
N GLN A 93 -8.24 -6.21 -28.96
CA GLN A 93 -7.86 -5.67 -30.27
C GLN A 93 -8.04 -4.15 -30.32
N THR A 94 -9.10 -3.65 -29.70
CA THR A 94 -9.50 -2.24 -29.77
C THR A 94 -9.12 -1.47 -28.50
N ASP A 95 -9.00 -0.14 -28.62
CA ASP A 95 -8.82 0.73 -27.45
C ASP A 95 -10.03 0.66 -26.52
N ALA A 96 -11.25 0.63 -27.07
CA ALA A 96 -12.48 0.51 -26.29
C ALA A 96 -12.51 -0.75 -25.40
N GLU A 97 -12.06 -1.89 -25.90
CA GLU A 97 -11.94 -3.12 -25.09
C GLU A 97 -10.91 -2.98 -23.96
N ARG A 98 -9.77 -2.34 -24.24
CA ARG A 98 -8.73 -2.09 -23.23
C ARG A 98 -9.22 -1.12 -22.16
N ASP A 99 -9.96 -0.09 -22.54
CA ASP A 99 -10.54 0.88 -21.61
C ASP A 99 -11.58 0.20 -20.69
N GLN A 100 -12.48 -0.61 -21.26
CA GLN A 100 -13.45 -1.39 -20.48
C GLN A 100 -12.76 -2.37 -19.51
N PHE A 101 -11.68 -3.01 -19.94
CA PHE A 101 -10.89 -3.88 -19.07
C PHE A 101 -10.29 -3.10 -17.90
N ASN A 102 -9.67 -1.95 -18.17
CA ASN A 102 -9.02 -1.12 -17.16
C ASN A 102 -10.05 -0.54 -16.18
N GLU A 103 -11.21 -0.09 -16.67
CA GLU A 103 -12.32 0.37 -15.85
C GLU A 103 -12.84 -0.74 -14.93
N ARG A 104 -12.99 -1.96 -15.46
CA ARG A 104 -13.41 -3.12 -14.67
C ARG A 104 -12.43 -3.43 -13.53
N VAL A 105 -11.13 -3.42 -13.83
CA VAL A 105 -10.07 -3.65 -12.82
C VAL A 105 -10.13 -2.57 -11.75
N ARG A 106 -10.19 -1.29 -12.14
CA ARG A 106 -10.26 -0.17 -11.20
C ARG A 106 -11.50 -0.25 -10.31
N ARG A 107 -12.67 -0.48 -10.90
CA ARG A 107 -13.94 -0.64 -10.17
C ARG A 107 -13.87 -1.78 -9.15
N PHE A 108 -13.17 -2.87 -9.49
CA PHE A 108 -12.92 -3.94 -8.52
C PHE A 108 -11.90 -3.54 -7.45
N GLY A 109 -10.84 -2.82 -7.82
CA GLY A 109 -9.87 -2.19 -6.92
C GLY A 109 -10.55 -1.36 -5.83
N ASP A 110 -11.39 -0.40 -6.23
CA ASP A 110 -12.14 0.46 -5.30
C ASP A 110 -13.01 -0.37 -4.33
N LYS A 111 -13.66 -1.43 -4.84
CA LYS A 111 -14.51 -2.30 -4.04
C LYS A 111 -13.73 -3.15 -3.05
N ILE A 112 -12.60 -3.74 -3.47
CA ILE A 112 -11.79 -4.58 -2.58
C ILE A 112 -11.05 -3.75 -1.54
N GLU A 113 -10.52 -2.59 -1.92
CA GLU A 113 -9.96 -1.61 -0.99
C GLU A 113 -10.99 -1.25 0.08
N ARG A 114 -12.17 -0.78 -0.34
CA ARG A 114 -13.21 -0.40 0.62
C ARG A 114 -13.63 -1.56 1.52
N ALA A 115 -13.77 -2.76 0.96
CA ALA A 115 -14.09 -3.95 1.75
C ALA A 115 -13.01 -4.25 2.82
N LEU A 116 -11.73 -4.12 2.47
CA LEU A 116 -10.61 -4.28 3.40
C LEU A 116 -10.66 -3.22 4.51
N ILE A 117 -10.78 -1.94 4.14
CA ILE A 117 -10.78 -0.84 5.09
C ILE A 117 -11.94 -0.98 6.08
N VAL A 118 -13.17 -1.16 5.58
CA VAL A 118 -14.37 -1.31 6.44
C VAL A 118 -14.28 -2.56 7.32
N THR A 119 -13.62 -3.63 6.86
CA THR A 119 -13.51 -4.87 7.66
C THR A 119 -12.47 -4.75 8.78
N TYR A 120 -11.39 -3.99 8.58
CA TYR A 120 -10.22 -4.03 9.44
C TYR A 120 -9.83 -2.72 10.13
N ALA A 121 -10.20 -1.55 9.58
CA ALA A 121 -9.76 -0.26 10.11
C ALA A 121 -10.27 -0.01 11.56
N ASP A 122 -11.47 -0.47 11.88
CA ASP A 122 -12.06 -0.29 13.22
C ASP A 122 -11.31 -1.09 14.30
N ALA A 123 -10.69 -2.22 13.94
CA ALA A 123 -9.85 -2.96 14.87
C ALA A 123 -8.67 -2.11 15.38
N VAL A 124 -8.21 -1.15 14.57
CA VAL A 124 -7.11 -0.24 14.92
C VAL A 124 -7.58 0.90 15.83
N LEU A 125 -8.87 1.24 15.89
CA LEU A 125 -9.39 2.23 16.84
C LEU A 125 -9.21 1.76 18.30
N SER A 126 -9.31 0.45 18.51
CA SER A 126 -9.15 -0.20 19.82
C SER A 126 -7.69 -0.29 20.29
N PHE A 127 -6.73 0.14 19.48
CA PHE A 127 -5.29 0.00 19.73
C PHE A 127 -4.81 0.92 20.87
N ASN A 128 -4.65 0.40 22.07
CA ASN A 128 -4.35 1.17 23.27
C ASN A 128 -2.95 0.87 23.82
N GLY A 129 -1.93 1.23 23.04
CA GLY A 129 -0.53 1.14 23.45
C GLY A 129 0.10 -0.26 23.33
N GLU A 130 -0.51 -1.16 22.57
CA GLU A 130 0.14 -2.40 22.16
C GLU A 130 1.48 -2.10 21.49
N ARG A 131 2.51 -2.89 21.80
CA ARG A 131 3.81 -2.72 21.16
C ARG A 131 3.74 -3.24 19.73
N ILE A 132 4.22 -2.46 18.78
CA ILE A 132 4.46 -2.90 17.40
C ILE A 132 5.96 -3.02 17.18
N SER A 133 6.38 -4.09 16.50
CA SER A 133 7.74 -4.24 15.98
C SER A 133 7.65 -4.47 14.48
N VAL A 134 8.32 -3.64 13.70
CA VAL A 134 8.47 -3.85 12.25
C VAL A 134 9.92 -4.27 11.99
N SER A 135 10.12 -5.29 11.16
CA SER A 135 11.45 -5.84 10.89
C SER A 135 11.52 -6.48 9.51
N VAL A 136 12.74 -6.63 8.99
CA VAL A 136 13.00 -7.45 7.81
C VAL A 136 13.29 -8.88 8.29
N PRO A 137 12.52 -9.90 7.88
CA PRO A 137 12.84 -11.27 8.22
C PRO A 137 14.10 -11.75 7.49
N PRO A 138 14.80 -12.79 7.98
CA PRO A 138 15.94 -13.36 7.27
C PRO A 138 15.57 -13.79 5.84
N GLY A 139 16.32 -13.34 4.84
CA GLY A 139 16.03 -13.59 3.42
C GLY A 139 14.90 -12.71 2.85
N GLY A 140 14.40 -11.75 3.63
CA GLY A 140 13.41 -10.76 3.22
C GLY A 140 14.03 -9.46 2.71
N GLU A 141 15.35 -9.35 2.67
CA GLU A 141 16.06 -8.18 2.19
C GLU A 141 15.71 -7.88 0.72
N PRO A 142 15.74 -6.60 0.30
CA PRO A 142 15.46 -6.24 -1.10
C PRO A 142 16.35 -6.98 -2.10
N ALA A 143 15.74 -7.79 -2.96
CA ALA A 143 16.40 -8.53 -4.03
C ALA A 143 15.42 -8.76 -5.20
N ASP A 144 15.90 -8.63 -6.44
CA ASP A 144 15.10 -8.83 -7.66
C ASP A 144 13.74 -8.10 -7.66
N HIS A 145 13.74 -6.83 -7.24
CA HIS A 145 12.54 -5.98 -7.11
C HIS A 145 11.47 -6.54 -6.15
N ARG A 146 11.87 -7.37 -5.18
CA ARG A 146 11.02 -7.95 -4.15
C ARG A 146 11.64 -7.76 -2.78
N ALA A 147 10.80 -7.65 -1.76
CA ALA A 147 11.21 -7.61 -0.36
C ALA A 147 10.11 -8.20 0.52
N MET A 148 10.45 -8.53 1.75
CA MET A 148 9.49 -8.89 2.79
C MET A 148 9.69 -8.02 4.02
N VAL A 149 8.59 -7.70 4.69
CA VAL A 149 8.60 -7.00 5.97
C VAL A 149 7.65 -7.71 6.91
N ASN A 150 8.10 -8.00 8.13
CA ASN A 150 7.27 -8.51 9.20
C ASN A 150 6.83 -7.35 10.09
N GLN A 151 5.60 -7.43 10.58
CA GLN A 151 5.08 -6.61 11.65
C GLN A 151 4.49 -7.52 12.72
N GLU A 152 5.00 -7.40 13.93
CA GLU A 152 4.52 -8.12 15.11
C GLU A 152 3.76 -7.16 16.01
N ILE A 153 2.53 -7.53 16.35
CA ILE A 153 1.66 -6.77 17.24
C ILE A 153 1.53 -7.53 18.55
N TYR A 154 2.04 -6.94 19.63
CA TYR A 154 2.06 -7.53 20.96
C TYR A 154 0.85 -7.02 21.74
N SER A 155 -0.20 -7.84 21.79
CA SER A 155 -1.43 -7.48 22.49
C SER A 155 -1.26 -7.46 24.00
N ASN A 156 -2.14 -6.71 24.65
CA ASN A 156 -2.19 -6.61 26.12
C ASN A 156 -2.54 -7.95 26.80
N THR A 157 -3.04 -8.95 26.06
CA THR A 157 -3.32 -10.31 26.57
C THR A 157 -2.12 -11.25 26.44
N GLY A 158 -0.98 -10.77 25.94
CA GLY A 158 0.25 -11.54 25.74
C GLY A 158 0.29 -12.32 24.42
N LYS A 159 -0.77 -12.28 23.60
CA LYS A 159 -0.75 -12.84 22.24
C LYS A 159 0.06 -11.93 21.31
N VAL A 160 0.88 -12.53 20.46
CA VAL A 160 1.58 -11.86 19.36
C VAL A 160 0.88 -12.21 18.06
N TYR A 161 0.50 -11.20 17.30
CA TYR A 161 -0.04 -11.36 15.94
C TYR A 161 1.07 -11.04 14.94
N LEU A 162 1.29 -11.92 13.97
CA LEU A 162 2.30 -11.73 12.93
C LEU A 162 1.62 -11.34 11.61
N VAL A 163 2.00 -10.18 11.10
CA VAL A 163 1.65 -9.70 9.76
C VAL A 163 2.91 -9.74 8.91
N GLN A 164 2.82 -10.30 7.71
CA GLN A 164 3.93 -10.38 6.76
C GLN A 164 3.51 -9.71 5.46
N TYR A 165 4.22 -8.65 5.11
CA TYR A 165 4.04 -7.90 3.87
C TYR A 165 5.00 -8.44 2.83
N SER A 166 4.48 -8.80 1.66
CA SER A 166 5.28 -8.93 0.44
C SER A 166 5.26 -7.61 -0.28
N LEU A 167 6.44 -7.12 -0.66
CA LEU A 167 6.59 -5.86 -1.39
C LEU A 167 7.21 -6.11 -2.76
N ARG A 168 6.84 -5.25 -3.70
CA ARG A 168 7.42 -5.20 -5.04
C ARG A 168 7.84 -3.78 -5.36
N GLU A 169 8.99 -3.64 -6.01
CA GLU A 169 9.45 -2.35 -6.52
C GLU A 169 8.79 -2.06 -7.88
N SER A 170 8.10 -0.93 -7.95
CA SER A 170 7.59 -0.30 -9.17
C SER A 170 8.61 0.73 -9.66
N ARG A 171 8.77 0.84 -10.99
CA ARG A 171 9.70 1.80 -11.59
C ARG A 171 9.31 3.26 -11.33
N ASP A 172 8.02 3.52 -11.22
CA ASP A 172 7.47 4.88 -11.15
C ASP A 172 7.03 5.25 -9.72
N ALA A 173 6.62 4.27 -8.91
CA ALA A 173 6.06 4.49 -7.58
C ALA A 173 6.97 4.02 -6.43
N GLY A 174 8.13 3.41 -6.73
CA GLY A 174 8.99 2.82 -5.71
C GLY A 174 8.40 1.54 -5.12
N TRP A 175 8.70 1.24 -3.85
CA TRP A 175 8.20 0.04 -3.19
C TRP A 175 6.70 0.13 -2.89
N GLN A 176 5.98 -0.95 -3.14
CA GLN A 176 4.56 -1.08 -2.82
C GLN A 176 4.28 -2.47 -2.25
N VAL A 177 3.38 -2.54 -1.27
CA VAL A 177 2.85 -3.80 -0.73
C VAL A 177 1.95 -4.43 -1.79
N ASN A 178 2.20 -5.69 -2.11
CA ASN A 178 1.43 -6.42 -3.12
C ASN A 178 0.72 -7.66 -2.57
N ASN A 179 1.06 -8.10 -1.36
CA ASN A 179 0.36 -9.16 -0.66
C ASN A 179 0.59 -9.07 0.84
N VAL A 180 -0.33 -9.62 1.62
CA VAL A 180 -0.27 -9.68 3.07
C VAL A 180 -0.64 -11.08 3.55
N THR A 181 0.12 -11.59 4.52
CA THR A 181 -0.19 -12.80 5.28
C THR A 181 -0.36 -12.44 6.74
N VAL A 182 -1.47 -12.86 7.36
CA VAL A 182 -1.76 -12.60 8.78
C VAL A 182 -1.91 -13.94 9.51
N ASP A 183 -1.09 -14.20 10.52
CA ASP A 183 -1.05 -15.47 11.26
C ASP A 183 -1.07 -16.71 10.34
N GLY A 184 -0.34 -16.64 9.22
CA GLY A 184 -0.26 -17.70 8.20
C GLY A 184 -1.39 -17.71 7.15
N ALA A 185 -2.46 -16.92 7.33
CA ALA A 185 -3.51 -16.77 6.33
C ALA A 185 -3.09 -15.75 5.25
N ASN A 186 -2.90 -16.23 4.02
CA ASN A 186 -2.54 -15.40 2.87
C ASN A 186 -3.78 -14.70 2.29
N LEU A 187 -3.88 -13.39 2.48
CA LEU A 187 -5.06 -12.61 2.11
C LEU A 187 -5.26 -12.56 0.59
N GLY A 188 -4.20 -12.36 -0.20
CA GLY A 188 -4.32 -12.35 -1.66
C GLY A 188 -4.84 -13.67 -2.22
N GLN A 189 -4.38 -14.81 -1.70
CA GLN A 189 -4.87 -16.12 -2.10
C GLN A 189 -6.32 -16.38 -1.66
N MET A 190 -6.66 -15.96 -0.44
CA MET A 190 -8.02 -16.07 0.08
C MET A 190 -9.00 -15.27 -0.79
N TYR A 191 -8.72 -13.99 -1.05
CA TYR A 191 -9.59 -13.15 -1.87
C TYR A 191 -9.66 -13.62 -3.31
N ARG A 192 -8.57 -14.15 -3.88
CA ARG A 192 -8.60 -14.79 -5.20
C ARG A 192 -9.58 -15.95 -5.26
N THR A 193 -9.59 -16.81 -4.23
CA THR A 193 -10.53 -17.93 -4.12
C THR A 193 -11.97 -17.43 -4.01
N GLN A 194 -12.20 -16.41 -3.19
CA GLN A 194 -13.52 -15.78 -3.04
C GLN A 194 -14.02 -15.17 -4.35
N PHE A 195 -13.15 -14.46 -5.07
CA PHE A 195 -13.51 -13.83 -6.35
C PHE A 195 -13.87 -14.88 -7.41
N ALA A 196 -13.06 -15.93 -7.51
CA ALA A 196 -13.36 -17.05 -8.42
C ALA A 196 -14.72 -17.70 -8.11
N THR A 197 -15.06 -17.84 -6.83
CA THR A 197 -16.36 -18.38 -6.39
C THR A 197 -17.51 -17.47 -6.81
N LEU A 198 -17.37 -16.15 -6.66
CA LEU A 198 -18.39 -15.19 -7.10
C LEU A 198 -18.58 -15.19 -8.62
N VAL A 199 -17.50 -15.33 -9.39
CA VAL A 199 -17.61 -15.46 -10.86
C VAL A 199 -18.31 -16.76 -11.25
N GLU A 200 -18.04 -17.86 -10.55
CA GLU A 200 -18.74 -19.14 -10.77
C GLU A 200 -20.25 -19.02 -10.48
N GLN A 201 -20.61 -18.42 -9.35
CA GLN A 201 -22.01 -18.15 -8.98
C GLN A 201 -22.70 -17.21 -9.98
N ALA A 202 -21.96 -16.24 -10.53
CA ALA A 202 -22.41 -15.36 -11.60
C ALA A 202 -22.38 -16.01 -12.99
N LYS A 203 -22.16 -17.33 -13.10
CA LYS A 203 -22.12 -18.09 -14.36
C LYS A 203 -21.08 -17.56 -15.36
N GLY A 204 -19.95 -17.07 -14.86
CA GLY A 204 -18.87 -16.50 -15.65
C GLY A 204 -18.97 -14.99 -15.88
N ASP A 205 -20.04 -14.33 -15.44
CA ASP A 205 -20.15 -12.87 -15.53
C ASP A 205 -19.30 -12.18 -14.46
N VAL A 206 -18.17 -11.62 -14.90
CA VAL A 206 -17.21 -10.93 -14.05
C VAL A 206 -17.77 -9.62 -13.51
N ASP A 207 -18.61 -8.90 -14.28
CA ASP A 207 -19.16 -7.63 -13.81
C ASP A 207 -20.19 -7.86 -12.70
N THR A 208 -21.03 -8.89 -12.82
CA THR A 208 -21.92 -9.32 -11.74
C THR A 208 -21.13 -9.76 -10.49
N ALA A 209 -20.01 -10.47 -10.65
CA ALA A 209 -19.16 -10.86 -9.52
C ALA A 209 -18.56 -9.65 -8.79
N ILE A 210 -18.12 -8.63 -9.54
CA ILE A 210 -17.63 -7.36 -8.99
C ILE A 210 -18.77 -6.63 -8.26
N ASP A 211 -19.95 -6.56 -8.86
CA ASP A 211 -21.10 -5.87 -8.25
C ASP A 211 -21.50 -6.51 -6.91
N ASN A 212 -21.35 -7.83 -6.79
CA ASN A 212 -21.63 -8.59 -5.57
C ASN A 212 -20.46 -8.64 -4.58
N TRP A 213 -19.27 -8.15 -4.93
CA TRP A 213 -18.14 -8.10 -4.01
C TRP A 213 -18.46 -7.22 -2.78
N GLY A 214 -18.16 -7.74 -1.60
CA GLY A 214 -18.37 -7.04 -0.32
C GLY A 214 -19.83 -6.99 0.15
N LYS A 215 -20.80 -7.48 -0.63
CA LYS A 215 -22.16 -7.68 -0.13
C LYS A 215 -22.15 -8.85 0.84
N ARG A 216 -22.73 -8.67 2.03
CA ARG A 216 -23.01 -9.79 2.95
C ARG A 216 -24.33 -10.43 2.53
N ASP A 217 -24.44 -11.75 2.65
CA ASP A 217 -25.69 -12.46 2.36
C ASP A 217 -26.86 -11.82 3.13
N GLY A 218 -27.89 -11.36 2.41
CA GLY A 218 -29.09 -10.74 3.00
C GLY A 218 -29.24 -9.21 2.87
N GLN A 219 -28.42 -8.54 2.03
CA GLN A 219 -28.66 -7.15 1.59
C GLN A 219 -28.79 -7.04 0.07
#